data_AF-A0A1X1MTC4-F1
#
_entry.id   AF-A0A1X1MTC4-F1
#
_cell.length_a   1.000
_cell.length_b   1.000
_cell.length_c   1.000
_cell.angle_alpha   90.00
_cell.angle_beta   90.00
_cell.angle_gamma   90.00
#
_symmetry.space_group_name_H-M   'P 1'
#
loop_
_entity.id
_entity.type
_entity.pdbx_description
1 polymer ?
#
loop_
_entity_poly.entity_id
_entity_poly.type
_entity_poly.pdbx_seq_one_letter_code
_entity_poly.pdbx_strand_id
1 'polypeptide(L)'
;MKIAMIMAASLVVSTSSFASLQSANSSADLTTHTVASQAKARALAAEYVASLNAMSGAELSKKLPHYHGGVDVNSFSLTNTKIITVIDLSHGGVPAYKGMIDIDYTYQYNAK
;
A
#
# COMPACT_ATOMS: atom_id res chain seq x y z
N MET A 1 45.85 -53.82 15.95
CA MET A 1 44.97 -52.98 15.09
C MET A 1 43.86 -52.43 15.98
N LYS A 2 43.89 -51.13 16.31
CA LYS A 2 42.93 -50.51 17.22
C LYS A 2 41.76 -49.92 16.43
N ILE A 3 40.57 -50.25 16.89
CA ILE A 3 39.27 -50.12 16.24
C ILE A 3 38.91 -48.64 16.06
N ALA A 4 38.44 -48.32 14.86
CA ALA A 4 37.86 -47.04 14.50
C ALA A 4 36.53 -46.83 15.25
N MET A 5 36.41 -45.70 15.93
CA MET A 5 35.12 -45.15 16.36
C MET A 5 35.10 -43.66 15.99
N ILE A 6 34.72 -43.39 14.73
CA ILE A 6 34.36 -42.04 14.31
C ILE A 6 32.90 -41.87 14.71
N MET A 7 32.66 -41.21 15.84
CA MET A 7 31.34 -40.75 16.26
C MET A 7 30.86 -39.69 15.28
N ALA A 8 30.03 -40.08 14.33
CA ALA A 8 29.32 -39.14 13.46
C ALA A 8 28.20 -38.48 14.27
N ALA A 9 28.51 -37.33 14.88
CA ALA A 9 27.50 -36.45 15.44
C ALA A 9 26.63 -35.93 14.29
N SER A 10 25.42 -36.48 14.16
CA SER A 10 24.39 -35.96 13.26
C SER A 10 24.02 -34.55 13.70
N LEU A 11 24.62 -33.53 13.08
CA LEU A 11 24.13 -32.16 13.16
C LEU A 11 22.75 -32.14 12.52
N VAL A 12 21.71 -32.28 13.35
CA VAL A 12 20.35 -31.88 12.99
C VAL A 12 20.39 -30.36 12.89
N VAL A 13 20.69 -29.86 11.69
CA VAL A 13 20.51 -28.45 11.37
C VAL A 13 19.00 -28.26 11.31
N SER A 14 18.39 -27.93 12.44
CA SER A 14 17.01 -27.48 12.51
C SER A 14 16.89 -26.25 11.63
N THR A 15 16.45 -26.43 10.39
CA THR A 15 16.08 -25.34 9.49
C THR A 15 14.79 -24.74 9.99
N SER A 16 14.89 -23.82 10.96
CA SER A 16 13.80 -22.92 11.29
C SER A 16 13.56 -22.03 10.08
N SER A 17 12.55 -22.34 9.27
CA SER A 17 12.06 -21.48 8.21
C SER A 17 11.37 -20.28 8.86
N PHE A 18 12.11 -19.18 9.03
CA PHE A 18 11.49 -17.92 9.40
C PHE A 18 10.64 -17.45 8.21
N ALA A 19 9.31 -17.52 8.35
CA ALA A 19 8.40 -16.80 7.49
C ALA A 19 8.66 -15.30 7.70
N SER A 20 9.54 -14.74 6.87
CA SER A 20 9.92 -13.34 6.95
C SER A 20 8.80 -12.50 6.37
N LEU A 21 8.11 -11.74 7.22
CA LEU A 21 7.21 -10.68 6.78
C LEU A 21 8.06 -9.61 6.10
N GLN A 22 7.83 -9.39 4.82
CA GLN A 22 8.47 -8.33 4.04
C GLN A 22 7.52 -7.15 3.90
N SER A 23 8.05 -5.94 3.98
CA SER A 23 7.28 -4.72 3.71
C SER A 23 7.43 -4.30 2.26
N ALA A 24 6.32 -4.07 1.58
CA ALA A 24 6.26 -3.44 0.28
C ALA A 24 5.81 -1.99 0.43
N ASN A 25 6.44 -1.09 -0.34
CA ASN A 25 5.95 0.26 -0.56
C ASN A 25 5.19 0.28 -1.90
N SER A 26 4.06 0.96 -1.95
CA SER A 26 3.31 1.14 -3.19
C SER A 26 2.65 2.51 -3.20
N SER A 27 2.45 3.04 -4.39
CA SER A 27 1.77 4.31 -4.61
C SER A 27 0.52 4.08 -5.45
N ALA A 28 -0.50 4.91 -5.21
CA ALA A 28 -1.72 4.90 -5.99
C ALA A 28 -2.25 6.32 -6.19
N ASP A 29 -2.59 6.62 -7.44
CA ASP A 29 -3.23 7.86 -7.82
C ASP A 29 -4.75 7.69 -7.82
N LEU A 30 -5.43 8.42 -6.95
CA LEU A 30 -6.89 8.46 -6.88
C LEU A 30 -7.38 9.84 -7.34
N THR A 31 -8.37 9.85 -8.24
CA THR A 31 -8.96 11.10 -8.73
C THR A 31 -10.38 11.26 -8.21
N THR A 32 -10.70 12.48 -7.79
CA THR A 32 -12.05 12.87 -7.38
C THR A 32 -12.89 13.30 -8.58
N HIS A 33 -14.20 13.40 -8.38
CA HIS A 33 -15.12 13.88 -9.41
C HIS A 33 -14.74 15.27 -9.93
N THR A 34 -14.92 15.48 -11.23
CA THR A 34 -14.75 16.78 -11.88
C THR A 34 -15.77 17.77 -11.31
N VAL A 35 -15.31 18.94 -10.86
CA VAL A 35 -16.16 20.03 -10.36
C VAL A 35 -15.78 21.36 -10.98
N ALA A 36 -16.73 22.29 -11.02
CA ALA A 36 -16.52 23.61 -11.64
C ALA A 36 -15.64 24.58 -10.81
N SER A 37 -15.23 24.21 -9.60
CA SER A 37 -14.48 25.10 -8.70
C SER A 37 -13.28 24.40 -8.07
N GLN A 38 -12.12 25.05 -8.12
CA GLN A 38 -10.88 24.59 -7.49
C GLN A 38 -11.03 24.37 -5.98
N ALA A 39 -11.71 25.28 -5.29
CA ALA A 39 -11.95 25.18 -3.85
C ALA A 39 -12.80 23.94 -3.52
N LYS A 40 -13.80 23.64 -4.34
CA LYS A 40 -14.65 22.45 -4.20
C LYS A 40 -13.88 21.17 -4.50
N ALA A 41 -13.00 21.17 -5.50
CA ALA A 41 -12.14 20.04 -5.83
C ALA A 41 -11.17 19.71 -4.69
N ARG A 42 -10.58 20.75 -4.08
CA ARG A 42 -9.68 20.60 -2.92
C ARG A 42 -10.43 20.11 -1.68
N ALA A 43 -11.63 20.62 -1.41
CA ALA A 43 -12.45 20.17 -0.28
C ALA A 43 -12.83 18.69 -0.42
N LEU A 44 -13.30 18.27 -1.60
CA LEU A 44 -13.60 16.86 -1.88
C LEU A 44 -12.36 15.97 -1.75
N ALA A 45 -11.21 16.42 -2.22
CA ALA A 45 -9.97 15.68 -2.06
C ALA A 45 -9.56 15.56 -0.58
N ALA A 46 -9.68 16.63 0.19
CA ALA A 46 -9.36 16.61 1.62
C ALA A 46 -10.30 15.70 2.41
N GLU A 47 -11.61 15.71 2.10
CA GLU A 47 -12.58 14.81 2.68
C GLU A 47 -12.29 13.34 2.33
N TYR A 48 -11.91 13.08 1.07
CA TYR A 48 -11.52 11.73 0.65
C TYR A 48 -10.25 11.26 1.36
N VAL A 49 -9.25 12.12 1.54
CA VAL A 49 -8.03 11.82 2.31
C VAL A 49 -8.35 11.57 3.79
N ALA A 50 -9.24 12.36 4.38
CA ALA A 50 -9.70 12.13 5.76
C ALA A 50 -10.40 10.77 5.87
N SER A 51 -11.23 10.41 4.90
CA SER A 51 -11.89 9.10 4.87
C SER A 51 -10.89 7.95 4.77
N LEU A 52 -9.83 8.11 3.97
CA LEU A 52 -8.78 7.10 3.83
C LEU A 52 -7.96 6.94 5.11
N ASN A 53 -7.62 8.05 5.78
CA ASN A 53 -6.92 8.00 7.07
C ASN A 53 -7.80 7.42 8.20
N ALA A 54 -9.12 7.51 8.07
CA ALA A 54 -10.07 6.91 9.01
C ALA A 54 -10.32 5.42 8.74
N MET A 55 -9.96 4.91 7.55
CA MET A 55 -10.15 3.50 7.19
C MET A 55 -9.17 2.61 7.95
N SER A 56 -9.66 1.42 8.31
CA SER A 56 -8.80 0.37 8.86
C SER A 56 -7.90 -0.23 7.78
N GLY A 57 -6.78 -0.86 8.17
CA GLY A 57 -5.90 -1.57 7.22
C GLY A 57 -6.66 -2.53 6.30
N ALA A 58 -7.65 -3.26 6.84
CA ALA A 58 -8.46 -4.21 6.06
C ALA A 58 -9.40 -3.55 5.05
N GLU A 59 -9.78 -2.29 5.26
CA GLU A 59 -10.54 -1.51 4.28
C GLU A 59 -9.61 -0.90 3.22
N LEU A 60 -8.43 -0.45 3.65
CA LEU A 60 -7.37 0.00 2.75
C LEU A 60 -6.92 -1.13 1.82
N SER A 61 -6.81 -2.37 2.30
CA SER A 61 -6.42 -3.53 1.49
C SER A 61 -7.42 -3.84 0.37
N LYS A 62 -8.69 -3.48 0.53
CA LYS A 62 -9.74 -3.66 -0.49
C LYS A 62 -9.76 -2.55 -1.53
N LYS A 63 -9.39 -1.33 -1.12
CA LYS A 63 -9.36 -0.17 -2.01
C LYS A 63 -8.04 -0.02 -2.76
N LEU A 64 -6.93 -0.42 -2.15
CA LEU A 64 -5.60 -0.23 -2.69
C LEU A 64 -5.14 -1.49 -3.44
N PRO A 65 -4.66 -1.34 -4.69
CA PRO A 65 -4.19 -2.48 -5.47
C PRO A 65 -2.92 -3.06 -4.85
N HIS A 66 -2.91 -4.36 -4.59
CA HIS A 66 -1.72 -5.05 -4.10
C HIS A 66 -1.41 -6.25 -5.00
N TYR A 67 -0.13 -6.46 -5.29
CA TYR A 67 0.33 -7.49 -6.23
C TYR A 67 0.80 -8.78 -5.55
N HIS A 68 1.15 -8.71 -4.26
CA HIS A 68 1.70 -9.85 -3.53
C HIS A 68 0.59 -10.76 -2.98
N GLY A 69 0.84 -12.07 -2.99
CA GLY A 69 0.01 -13.06 -2.29
C GLY A 69 0.38 -13.14 -0.80
N GLY A 70 -0.56 -13.55 0.06
CA GLY A 70 -0.29 -13.69 1.50
C GLY A 70 -0.02 -12.37 2.21
N VAL A 71 -0.66 -11.29 1.75
CA VAL A 71 -0.61 -9.96 2.35
C VAL A 71 -1.39 -9.97 3.66
N ASP A 72 -0.83 -9.34 4.70
CA ASP A 72 -1.57 -9.07 5.93
C ASP A 72 -2.50 -7.87 5.71
N VAL A 73 -3.80 -8.14 5.64
CA VAL A 73 -4.83 -7.12 5.42
C VAL A 73 -4.80 -6.01 6.49
N ASN A 74 -4.36 -6.28 7.71
CA ASN A 74 -4.32 -5.27 8.77
C ASN A 74 -3.04 -4.43 8.74
N SER A 75 -2.03 -4.86 7.98
CA SER A 75 -0.73 -4.20 7.90
C SER A 75 -0.69 -2.98 6.97
N PHE A 76 -1.77 -2.72 6.24
CA PHE A 76 -1.87 -1.55 5.35
C PHE A 76 -1.84 -0.26 6.15
N SER A 77 -0.87 0.59 5.83
CA SER A 77 -0.70 1.89 6.48
C SER A 77 -0.36 2.97 5.45
N LEU A 78 -1.07 4.08 5.53
CA LEU A 78 -0.81 5.27 4.72
C LEU A 78 0.45 5.95 5.24
N THR A 79 1.45 6.11 4.38
CA THR A 79 2.73 6.72 4.75
C THR A 79 2.76 8.18 4.36
N ASN A 80 2.20 8.51 3.19
CA ASN A 80 2.13 9.87 2.71
C ASN A 80 0.84 10.06 1.90
N THR A 81 0.32 11.27 1.94
CA THR A 81 -0.84 11.62 1.14
C THR A 81 -0.71 13.05 0.65
N LYS A 82 -0.74 13.22 -0.66
CA LYS A 82 -0.55 14.51 -1.33
C LYS A 82 -1.77 14.84 -2.15
N ILE A 83 -2.33 16.02 -1.87
CA ILE A 83 -3.47 16.56 -2.62
C ILE A 83 -2.93 17.50 -3.70
N ILE A 84 -3.23 17.19 -4.95
CA ILE A 84 -2.91 17.98 -6.14
C ILE A 84 -4.23 18.39 -6.77
N THR A 85 -4.36 19.65 -7.18
CA THR A 85 -5.54 20.09 -7.95
C THR A 85 -5.15 20.23 -9.41
N VAL A 86 -5.82 19.49 -10.28
CA VAL A 86 -5.56 19.47 -11.72
C VAL A 86 -6.72 20.17 -12.42
N ILE A 87 -6.39 21.00 -13.41
CA ILE A 87 -7.37 21.64 -14.29
C ILE A 87 -7.59 20.71 -15.47
N ASP A 88 -8.84 20.31 -15.67
CA ASP A 88 -9.29 19.53 -16.80
C ASP A 88 -10.11 20.42 -17.74
N LEU A 89 -9.57 20.70 -18.92
CA LEU A 89 -10.20 21.51 -19.96
C LEU A 89 -10.95 20.67 -21.00
N SER A 90 -11.06 19.35 -20.78
CA SER A 90 -11.61 18.41 -21.77
C SER A 90 -13.11 18.63 -22.07
N HIS A 91 -13.82 19.39 -21.25
CA HIS A 91 -15.26 19.69 -21.42
C HIS A 91 -15.48 20.97 -22.24
N GLY A 92 -14.98 21.00 -23.48
CA GLY A 92 -15.31 22.07 -24.43
C GLY A 92 -14.77 23.47 -24.06
N GLY A 93 -13.64 23.56 -23.35
CA GLY A 93 -12.98 24.82 -23.01
C GLY A 93 -13.47 25.48 -21.71
N VAL A 94 -14.42 24.88 -20.99
CA VAL A 94 -14.80 25.32 -19.64
C VAL A 94 -13.77 24.75 -18.64
N PRO A 95 -13.17 25.58 -17.77
CA PRO A 95 -12.24 25.11 -16.75
C PRO A 95 -12.99 24.22 -15.75
N ALA A 96 -12.73 22.93 -15.82
CA ALA A 96 -13.16 21.96 -14.83
C ALA A 96 -11.97 21.62 -13.93
N TYR A 97 -12.21 21.34 -12.66
CA TYR A 97 -11.17 21.08 -11.67
C TYR A 97 -11.37 19.68 -11.09
N LYS A 98 -10.27 18.94 -10.95
CA LYS A 98 -10.23 17.63 -10.30
C LYS A 98 -9.22 17.66 -9.17
N GLY A 99 -9.58 17.10 -8.03
CA GLY A 99 -8.60 16.77 -7.00
C GLY A 99 -7.97 15.43 -7.35
N MET A 100 -6.66 15.42 -7.60
CA MET A 100 -5.84 14.23 -7.69
C MET A 100 -5.17 14.01 -6.34
N ILE A 101 -5.23 12.79 -5.85
CA ILE A 101 -4.73 12.40 -4.54
C ILE A 101 -3.70 11.31 -4.80
N ASP A 102 -2.46 11.65 -4.54
CA ASP A 102 -1.34 10.73 -4.60
C ASP A 102 -1.12 10.17 -3.20
N ILE A 103 -1.14 8.84 -3.10
CA ILE A 103 -1.12 8.13 -1.83
C ILE A 103 0.02 7.13 -1.86
N ASP A 104 0.97 7.30 -0.94
CA ASP A 104 1.98 6.31 -0.66
C ASP A 104 1.54 5.47 0.54
N TYR A 105 1.57 4.15 0.39
CA TYR A 105 1.20 3.22 1.44
C TYR A 105 2.19 2.07 1.53
N THR A 106 2.22 1.48 2.72
CA THR A 106 3.00 0.29 3.01
C THR A 106 2.10 -0.84 3.41
N TYR A 107 2.50 -2.05 3.06
CA TYR A 107 1.85 -3.27 3.52
C TYR A 107 2.88 -4.38 3.71
N GLN A 108 2.60 -5.29 4.63
CA GLN A 108 3.41 -6.47 4.88
C GLN A 108 2.84 -7.67 4.13
N TYR A 109 3.73 -8.47 3.55
CA TYR A 109 3.39 -9.69 2.86
C TYR A 109 4.36 -10.81 3.25
N ASN A 110 3.89 -12.04 3.15
CA ASN A 110 4.71 -13.20 3.44
C ASN A 110 5.49 -13.59 2.18
N ALA A 111 6.80 -13.37 2.18
CA ALA A 111 7.67 -13.84 1.11
C ALA A 111 7.88 -15.34 1.27
N LYS A 112 6.99 -16.12 0.65
CA LYS A 112 6.99 -17.57 0.71
C LYS A 112 8.01 -18.18 -0.24
#